data_AF-A0A950SVP7-F1
#
_entry.id   AF-A0A950SVP7-F1
#
_cell.length_a   1.000
_cell.length_b   1.000
_cell.length_c   1.000
_cell.angle_alpha   90.00
_cell.angle_beta   90.00
_cell.angle_gamma   90.00
#
_symmetry.space_group_name_H-M   'P 1'
#
loop_
_entity.id
_entity.type
_entity.pdbx_description
1 polymer ?
#
loop_
_entity_poly.entity_id
_entity_poly.type
_entity_poly.pdbx_seq_one_letter_code
_entity_poly.pdbx_strand_id
1 'polypeptide(L)'
;MDATQIAQARARLASMGRDVSALSDDEMRKMIAERERRFREEAPTTAAQAATIVLDGVKADRWRILVGSDAERLDELVRQSPEQAYDLDFFERFAREAGWRIPQ
;
A
#
# COMPACT_ATOMS: atom_id res chain seq x y z
N MET A 1 -18.68 11.55 3.28
CA MET A 1 -18.99 10.34 2.50
C MET A 1 -20.49 10.13 2.47
N ASP A 2 -21.04 9.87 1.29
CA ASP A 2 -22.45 9.52 1.11
C ASP A 2 -22.72 8.02 1.31
N ALA A 3 -24.00 7.62 1.25
CA ALA A 3 -24.42 6.23 1.46
C ALA A 3 -23.84 5.26 0.43
N THR A 4 -23.69 5.70 -0.83
CA THR A 4 -23.13 4.89 -1.92
C THR A 4 -21.66 4.57 -1.65
N GLN A 5 -20.89 5.57 -1.24
CA GLN A 5 -19.48 5.41 -0.91
C GLN A 5 -19.28 4.49 0.31
N ILE A 6 -20.18 4.52 1.29
CA ILE A 6 -20.16 3.61 2.44
C ILE A 6 -20.45 2.17 2.00
N ALA A 7 -21.47 1.96 1.17
CA ALA A 7 -21.78 0.62 0.64
C ALA A 7 -20.61 0.03 -0.15
N GLN A 8 -19.93 0.83 -0.97
CA GLN A 8 -18.72 0.42 -1.70
C GLN A 8 -17.56 0.08 -0.75
N ALA A 9 -17.37 0.86 0.31
CA ALA A 9 -16.34 0.57 1.30
C ALA A 9 -16.61 -0.75 2.04
N ARG A 10 -17.87 -1.02 2.42
CA ARG A 10 -18.28 -2.32 3.00
C ARG A 10 -17.97 -3.48 2.06
N ALA A 11 -18.34 -3.36 0.79
CA ALA A 11 -18.08 -4.41 -0.20
C ALA A 11 -16.58 -4.70 -0.37
N ARG A 12 -15.75 -3.66 -0.42
CA ARG A 12 -14.28 -3.81 -0.48
C ARG A 12 -13.74 -4.53 0.74
N LEU A 13 -14.16 -4.15 1.95
CA LEU A 13 -13.69 -4.78 3.18
C LEU A 13 -14.13 -6.25 3.27
N ALA A 14 -15.38 -6.55 2.89
CA ALA A 14 -15.87 -7.92 2.82
C ALA A 14 -15.05 -8.78 1.83
N SER A 15 -14.67 -8.23 0.67
CA SER A 15 -13.80 -8.94 -0.29
C SER A 15 -12.40 -9.25 0.23
N MET A 16 -11.95 -8.54 1.29
CA MET A 16 -10.71 -8.78 2.00
C MET A 16 -10.88 -9.74 3.20
N GLY A 17 -12.05 -10.37 3.34
CA GLY A 17 -12.36 -11.28 4.45
C GLY A 17 -12.65 -10.59 5.79
N ARG A 18 -12.85 -9.26 5.80
CA ARG A 18 -13.24 -8.52 7.01
C ARG A 18 -14.73 -8.63 7.24
N ASP A 19 -15.13 -9.09 8.41
CA ASP A 19 -16.50 -8.91 8.86
C ASP A 19 -16.73 -7.46 9.30
N VAL A 20 -17.58 -6.77 8.55
CA VAL A 20 -17.99 -5.39 8.80
C VAL A 20 -19.51 -5.25 8.90
N SER A 21 -20.26 -6.36 8.98
CA SER A 21 -21.73 -6.30 9.00
C SER A 21 -22.26 -5.69 10.29
N ALA A 22 -21.51 -5.82 11.39
CA ALA A 22 -21.87 -5.25 12.70
C ALA A 22 -21.52 -3.76 12.85
N LEU A 23 -20.71 -3.17 11.96
CA LEU A 23 -20.32 -1.76 12.05
C LEU A 23 -21.46 -0.85 11.62
N SER A 24 -21.73 0.21 12.38
CA SER A 24 -22.59 1.31 11.95
C SER A 24 -21.93 2.15 10.85
N ASP A 25 -22.73 2.97 10.15
CA ASP A 25 -22.22 3.87 9.12
C ASP A 25 -21.28 4.94 9.68
N ASP A 26 -21.51 5.40 10.91
CA ASP A 26 -20.63 6.37 11.57
C ASP A 26 -19.29 5.74 11.97
N GLU A 27 -19.29 4.51 12.46
CA GLU A 27 -18.05 3.75 12.71
C GLU A 27 -17.28 3.51 11.42
N MET A 28 -17.99 3.21 10.32
CA MET A 28 -17.37 3.07 9.01
C MET A 28 -16.72 4.38 8.55
N ARG A 29 -17.41 5.52 8.68
CA ARG A 29 -16.85 6.84 8.35
C ARG A 29 -15.58 7.12 9.15
N LYS A 30 -15.59 6.86 10.46
CA LYS A 30 -14.43 7.06 11.34
C LYS A 30 -13.25 6.17 10.93
N MET A 31 -13.49 4.89 10.67
CA MET A 31 -12.44 3.96 10.25
C MET A 31 -11.81 4.37 8.91
N ILE A 32 -12.60 4.84 7.95
CA ILE A 32 -12.09 5.31 6.65
C ILE A 32 -11.28 6.59 6.82
N ALA A 33 -11.79 7.56 7.58
CA ALA A 33 -11.07 8.80 7.87
C ALA A 33 -9.73 8.52 8.57
N GLU A 34 -9.71 7.56 9.49
CA GLU A 34 -8.49 7.14 10.17
C GLU A 34 -7.50 6.45 9.23
N ARG A 35 -7.99 5.63 8.29
CA ARG A 35 -7.14 5.02 7.25
C ARG A 35 -6.56 6.08 6.30
N GLU A 36 -7.35 7.09 5.94
CA GLU A 36 -6.90 8.21 5.11
C GLU A 36 -5.83 9.03 5.83
N ARG A 37 -6.03 9.34 7.12
CA ARG A 37 -5.05 10.04 7.96
C ARG A 37 -3.73 9.28 7.99
N ARG A 38 -3.77 7.98 8.35
CA ARG A 38 -2.57 7.14 8.39
C ARG A 38 -1.89 7.01 7.03
N PHE A 39 -2.66 6.91 5.95
CA PHE A 39 -2.07 6.90 4.60
C PHE A 39 -1.30 8.21 4.30
N ARG A 40 -1.82 9.37 4.74
CA ARG A 40 -1.16 10.66 4.54
C ARG A 40 0.04 10.88 5.46
N GLU A 41 -0.04 10.41 6.71
CA GLU A 41 0.92 10.76 7.77
C GLU A 41 1.96 9.67 8.03
N GLU A 42 1.65 8.40 7.77
CA GLU A 42 2.50 7.25 8.12
C GLU A 42 3.18 6.61 6.90
N ALA A 43 2.93 7.10 5.68
CA ALA A 43 3.62 6.61 4.49
C ALA A 43 5.12 6.94 4.56
N PRO A 44 6.03 5.95 4.43
CA PRO A 44 7.48 6.19 4.49
C PRO A 44 7.98 7.15 3.41
N THR A 45 7.34 7.11 2.23
CA THR A 45 7.58 8.06 1.13
C THR A 45 6.38 8.97 1.00
N THR A 46 6.57 10.26 1.27
CA THR A 46 5.49 11.25 1.13
C THR A 46 5.11 11.48 -0.33
N ALA A 47 3.90 12.01 -0.57
CA ALA A 47 3.45 12.35 -1.92
C ALA A 47 4.40 13.34 -2.63
N ALA A 48 4.94 14.32 -1.91
CA ALA A 48 5.89 15.28 -2.46
C ALA A 48 7.22 14.61 -2.86
N GLN A 49 7.77 13.73 -2.01
CA GLN A 49 8.98 12.97 -2.34
C GLN A 49 8.75 12.05 -3.55
N ALA A 50 7.62 11.34 -3.58
CA ALA A 50 7.25 10.47 -4.69
C ALA A 50 7.19 11.25 -6.01
N ALA A 51 6.55 12.43 -6.02
CA ALA A 51 6.48 13.28 -7.19
C ALA A 51 7.88 13.71 -7.66
N THR A 52 8.76 14.12 -6.75
CA THR A 52 10.15 14.47 -7.09
C THR A 52 10.89 13.28 -7.71
N ILE A 53 10.83 12.09 -7.10
CA ILE A 53 11.49 10.88 -7.60
C ILE A 53 11.05 10.55 -9.03
N VAL A 54 9.74 10.63 -9.29
CA VAL A 54 9.17 10.37 -10.61
C VAL A 54 9.63 11.40 -11.62
N LEU A 55 9.48 12.69 -11.31
CA LEU A 55 9.83 13.76 -12.25
C LEU A 55 11.32 13.77 -12.58
N ASP A 56 12.18 13.55 -11.59
CA ASP A 56 13.63 13.46 -11.80
C ASP A 56 14.03 12.19 -12.56
N GLY A 57 13.28 11.10 -12.40
CA GLY A 57 13.45 9.89 -13.19
C GLY A 57 13.11 10.08 -14.66
N VAL A 58 11.97 10.71 -14.94
CA VAL A 58 11.54 11.01 -16.31
C VAL A 58 12.50 12.00 -16.98
N LYS A 59 12.92 13.07 -16.29
CA LYS A 59 13.88 14.04 -16.82
C LYS A 59 15.24 13.41 -17.15
N ALA A 60 15.64 12.39 -16.41
CA ALA A 60 16.88 11.66 -16.61
C ALA A 60 16.74 10.46 -17.57
N ASP A 61 15.59 10.34 -18.25
CA ASP A 61 15.28 9.25 -19.20
C ASP A 61 15.48 7.85 -18.60
N ARG A 62 15.16 7.68 -17.31
CA ARG A 62 15.26 6.38 -16.62
C ARG A 62 14.08 5.49 -17.00
N TRP A 63 14.38 4.35 -17.61
CA TRP A 63 13.37 3.33 -17.93
C TRP A 63 12.65 2.75 -16.69
N ARG A 64 13.36 2.65 -15.56
CA ARG A 64 12.82 2.16 -14.29
C ARG A 64 12.94 3.23 -13.22
N ILE A 65 11.83 3.54 -12.57
CA ILE A 65 11.73 4.48 -11.47
C ILE A 65 11.14 3.74 -10.28
N LEU A 66 11.94 3.57 -9.23
CA LEU A 66 11.53 2.95 -7.98
C LEU A 66 11.15 4.07 -7.02
N VAL A 67 9.91 4.05 -6.54
CA VAL A 67 9.36 5.13 -5.72
C VAL A 67 9.23 4.62 -4.29
N GLY A 68 10.21 4.97 -3.46
CA GLY A 68 10.28 4.55 -2.07
C GLY A 68 11.25 3.39 -1.84
N SER A 69 11.75 3.28 -0.61
CA SER A 69 12.77 2.29 -0.22
C SER A 69 12.23 0.85 -0.24
N ASP A 70 10.93 0.68 -0.06
CA ASP A 70 10.23 -0.59 -0.21
C ASP A 70 10.23 -1.06 -1.67
N ALA A 71 9.99 -0.17 -2.63
CA ALA A 71 10.09 -0.48 -4.06
C ALA A 71 11.52 -0.86 -4.47
N GLU A 72 12.52 -0.16 -3.94
CA GLU A 72 13.94 -0.50 -4.13
C GLU A 72 14.25 -1.90 -3.61
N ARG A 73 13.80 -2.22 -2.38
CA ARG A 73 14.04 -3.53 -1.78
C ARG A 73 13.32 -4.65 -2.53
N LEU A 74 12.08 -4.42 -2.96
CA LEU A 74 11.32 -5.39 -3.73
C LEU A 74 12.02 -5.71 -5.06
N ASP A 75 12.46 -4.69 -5.79
CA ASP A 75 13.18 -4.85 -7.06
C ASP A 75 14.49 -5.63 -6.87
N GLU A 76 15.24 -5.36 -5.79
CA GLU A 76 16.45 -6.11 -5.45
C GLU A 76 16.15 -7.61 -5.18
N LEU A 77 15.14 -7.89 -4.36
CA LEU A 77 14.75 -9.26 -4.01
C LEU A 77 14.28 -10.06 -5.22
N VAL A 78 13.45 -9.47 -6.09
CA VAL A 78 12.98 -10.14 -7.31
C VAL A 78 14.16 -10.45 -8.24
N ARG A 79 15.16 -9.57 -8.35
CA ARG A 79 16.35 -9.83 -9.16
C ARG A 79 17.26 -10.90 -8.57
N GLN A 80 17.30 -11.05 -7.25
CA GLN A 80 18.08 -12.09 -6.58
C GLN A 80 17.48 -13.49 -6.79
N SER A 81 16.15 -13.60 -6.71
CA SER A 81 15.44 -14.88 -6.79
C SER A 81 14.16 -14.78 -7.62
N PRO A 82 14.26 -14.60 -8.95
CA PRO A 82 13.10 -14.29 -9.79
C PRO A 82 12.04 -15.40 -9.83
N GLU A 83 12.47 -16.67 -9.78
CA GLU A 83 11.53 -17.81 -9.79
C GLU A 83 10.71 -17.92 -8.51
N GLN A 84 11.23 -17.37 -7.39
CA GLN A 84 10.60 -17.43 -6.07
C GLN A 84 9.78 -16.18 -5.76
N ALA A 85 9.70 -15.20 -6.67
CA ALA A 85 9.07 -13.90 -6.42
C ALA A 85 7.58 -13.99 -6.04
N TYR A 86 6.95 -15.15 -6.26
CA TYR A 86 5.55 -15.42 -5.94
C TYR A 86 5.36 -16.45 -4.82
N ASP A 87 6.45 -16.95 -4.25
CA ASP A 87 6.40 -17.89 -3.13
C ASP A 87 6.05 -17.16 -1.83
N LEU A 88 5.40 -17.86 -0.90
CA LEU A 88 5.02 -17.28 0.38
C LEU A 88 6.25 -16.76 1.16
N ASP A 89 7.31 -17.56 1.20
CA ASP A 89 8.57 -17.24 1.89
C ASP A 89 9.22 -15.95 1.36
N PHE A 90 9.04 -15.64 0.07
CA PHE A 90 9.51 -14.39 -0.53
C PHE A 90 8.76 -13.19 0.06
N PHE A 91 7.42 -13.27 0.13
CA PHE A 91 6.60 -12.20 0.71
C PHE A 91 6.88 -12.00 2.20
N GLU A 92 7.10 -13.09 2.95
CA GLU A 92 7.47 -13.01 4.37
C GLU A 92 8.84 -12.34 4.56
N ARG A 93 9.82 -12.67 3.72
CA ARG A 93 11.13 -12.01 3.70
C ARG A 93 10.99 -10.52 3.36
N PHE A 94 10.25 -10.20 2.31
CA PHE A 94 10.03 -8.81 1.90
C PHE A 94 9.34 -7.99 3.00
N ALA A 95 8.29 -8.53 3.61
CA ALA A 95 7.57 -7.86 4.70
C ALA A 95 8.48 -7.53 5.88
N ARG A 96 9.36 -8.47 6.26
CA ARG A 96 10.36 -8.27 7.32
C ARG A 96 11.40 -7.21 6.96
N GLU A 97 11.90 -7.22 5.73
CA GLU A 97 13.02 -6.36 5.31
C GLU A 97 12.59 -4.94 4.92
N ALA A 98 11.44 -4.78 4.27
CA ALA A 98 10.90 -3.48 3.87
C ALA A 98 10.05 -2.81 4.98
N GLY A 99 9.83 -3.51 6.11
CA GLY A 99 8.92 -3.05 7.15
C GLY A 99 7.46 -2.97 6.67
N TRP A 100 7.11 -3.74 5.64
CA TRP A 100 5.77 -3.71 5.06
C TRP A 100 4.79 -4.37 6.01
N ARG A 101 3.86 -3.56 6.54
CA ARG A 101 2.76 -4.05 7.37
C ARG A 101 1.57 -4.32 6.46
N ILE A 102 1.21 -5.59 6.28
CA ILE A 102 -0.11 -5.94 5.75
C ILE A 102 -1.13 -5.44 6.78
N PRO A 103 -2.10 -4.58 6.42
CA PRO A 103 -3.13 -4.15 7.34
C PRO A 103 -3.96 -5.34 7.82
N GLN A 104 -3.63 -5.86 9.01
CA GLN A 104 -4.26 -7.00 9.69
C GLN A 104 -5.73 -6.79 9.94
#